data_AF-A0A5K3F9M3-F1
#
_entry.id   AF-A0A5K3F9M3-F1
#
_cell.length_a   1.000
_cell.length_b   1.000
_cell.length_c   1.000
_cell.angle_alpha   90.00
_cell.angle_beta   90.00
_cell.angle_gamma   90.00
#
_symmetry.space_group_name_H-M   'P 1'
#
loop_
_entity.id
_entity.type
_entity.pdbx_description
1 polymer ?
#
loop_
_entity_poly.entity_id
_entity_poly.type
_entity_poly.pdbx_seq_one_letter_code
_entity_poly.pdbx_strand_id
1 'polypeptide(L)'
;MVGDMRHPKMQSNVDLVSYLVTKNAWKGSYRRILSIGTLGVTTYRKDNLRVTNQWLYQEIFSIRPDNGSARSGNNGQQKFNLVAGGSGGRKDMSFLSEYRADILTDML
;
A
#
# COMPACT_ATOMS: atom_id res chain seq x y z
N MET A 1 20.29 -13.63 -8.38
CA MET A 1 19.10 -12.74 -8.38
C MET A 1 18.09 -13.33 -7.42
N VAL A 2 17.76 -12.65 -6.33
CA VAL A 2 16.67 -13.09 -5.44
C VAL A 2 15.39 -12.95 -6.26
N GLY A 3 14.78 -14.09 -6.61
CA GLY A 3 13.62 -14.13 -7.50
C GLY A 3 12.49 -13.23 -7.02
N ASP A 4 11.73 -12.70 -7.97
CA ASP A 4 10.55 -11.90 -7.69
C ASP A 4 9.59 -12.69 -6.79
N MET A 5 9.39 -12.23 -5.54
CA MET A 5 8.58 -12.92 -4.54
C MET A 5 7.07 -12.63 -4.70
N ARG A 6 6.64 -12.22 -5.90
CA ARG A 6 5.22 -12.07 -6.22
C ARG A 6 4.50 -13.41 -6.11
N HIS A 7 3.25 -13.33 -5.68
CA HIS A 7 2.33 -14.47 -5.70
C HIS A 7 2.13 -14.92 -7.16
N PRO A 8 1.94 -16.21 -7.44
CA PRO A 8 1.73 -16.70 -8.81
C PRO A 8 0.63 -15.94 -9.57
N LYS A 9 -0.46 -15.57 -8.87
CA LYS A 9 -1.57 -14.77 -9.44
C LYS A 9 -1.20 -13.32 -9.80
N MET A 10 -0.05 -12.82 -9.35
CA MET A 10 0.46 -11.47 -9.60
C MET A 10 1.70 -11.46 -10.51
N GLN A 11 2.05 -12.60 -11.12
CA GLN A 11 3.30 -12.73 -11.87
C GLN A 11 3.33 -11.90 -13.16
N SER A 12 2.17 -11.66 -13.78
CA SER A 12 2.00 -10.76 -14.93
C SER A 12 1.57 -9.33 -14.55
N ASN A 13 1.54 -9.01 -13.25
CA ASN A 13 1.22 -7.65 -12.82
C ASN A 13 2.30 -6.68 -13.29
N VAL A 14 1.90 -5.59 -13.94
CA VAL A 14 2.81 -4.50 -14.31
C VAL A 14 2.51 -3.32 -13.41
N ASP A 15 3.53 -2.78 -12.76
CA ASP A 15 3.42 -1.61 -11.88
C ASP A 15 3.24 -0.35 -12.75
N LEU A 16 2.14 0.37 -12.56
CA LEU A 16 1.78 1.54 -13.38
C LEU A 16 2.24 2.85 -12.72
N VAL A 17 2.01 2.96 -11.40
CA VAL A 17 2.39 4.12 -10.59
C VAL A 17 2.87 3.65 -9.22
N SER A 18 3.73 4.44 -8.58
CA SER A 18 4.33 4.12 -7.29
C SER A 18 4.48 5.34 -6.41
N TYR A 19 4.14 5.19 -5.13
CA TYR A 19 4.19 6.23 -4.12
C TYR A 19 5.02 5.80 -2.92
N LEU A 20 5.81 6.72 -2.38
CA LEU A 20 6.41 6.52 -1.07
C LEU A 20 5.34 6.72 0.02
N VAL A 21 5.18 5.73 0.88
CA VAL A 21 4.21 5.74 1.97
C VAL A 21 4.87 5.33 3.29
N THR A 22 4.26 5.75 4.40
CA THR A 22 4.53 5.21 5.73
C THR A 22 3.38 4.28 6.11
N LYS A 23 3.63 2.97 6.19
CA LYS A 23 2.67 1.98 6.70
C LYS A 23 2.74 1.93 8.22
N ASN A 24 1.64 2.26 8.89
CA ASN A 24 1.54 2.15 10.34
C ASN A 24 0.98 0.79 10.73
N ALA A 25 1.74 0.05 11.54
CA ALA A 25 1.32 -1.22 12.11
C ALA A 25 1.59 -1.23 13.62
N TRP A 26 1.05 -2.21 14.33
CA TRP A 26 1.20 -2.36 15.79
C TRP A 26 2.67 -2.41 16.23
N LYS A 27 3.55 -3.05 15.43
CA LYS A 27 4.98 -3.20 15.72
C LYS A 27 5.81 -1.96 15.33
N GLY A 28 5.20 -0.98 14.66
CA GLY A 28 5.85 0.27 14.29
C GLY A 28 5.44 0.80 12.93
N SER A 29 6.10 1.90 12.55
CA SER A 29 5.89 2.58 11.28
C SER A 29 6.99 2.20 10.30
N TYR A 30 6.62 1.92 9.05
CA TYR A 30 7.55 1.44 8.05
C TYR A 30 7.45 2.24 6.75
N ARG A 31 8.58 2.75 6.25
CA ARG A 31 8.64 3.31 4.88
C ARG A 31 8.50 2.19 3.86
N ARG A 32 7.54 2.33 2.94
CA ARG A 32 7.23 1.37 1.88
C ARG A 32 6.99 2.10 0.57
N ILE A 33 7.21 1.40 -0.53
CA ILE A 33 6.68 1.82 -1.84
C ILE A 33 5.33 1.13 -1.97
N LEU A 34 4.27 1.90 -2.18
CA LEU A 34 2.95 1.41 -2.56
C LEU A 34 2.84 1.56 -4.08
N SER A 35 2.68 0.45 -4.78
CA SER A 35 2.48 0.45 -6.23
C SER A 35 1.08 -0.02 -6.59
N ILE A 36 0.49 0.68 -7.55
CA ILE A 36 -0.76 0.33 -8.20
C ILE A 36 -0.38 -0.23 -9.57
N GLY A 37 -0.82 -1.45 -9.85
CA GLY A 37 -0.46 -2.18 -11.07
C GLY A 37 -1.68 -2.66 -11.84
N THR A 38 -1.45 -3.39 -12.94
CA THR A 38 -2.51 -3.85 -13.83
C THR A 38 -3.45 -4.89 -13.21
N LEU A 39 -2.99 -5.66 -12.22
CA LEU A 39 -3.77 -6.73 -11.57
C LEU A 39 -4.14 -6.43 -10.12
N GLY A 40 -3.47 -5.45 -9.51
CA GLY A 40 -3.73 -5.09 -8.13
C GLY A 40 -2.67 -4.19 -7.52
N VAL A 41 -2.57 -4.24 -6.20
CA VAL A 41 -1.74 -3.35 -5.40
C VAL A 41 -0.64 -4.13 -4.71
N THR A 42 0.59 -3.62 -4.76
CA THR A 42 1.75 -4.25 -4.12
C THR A 42 2.48 -3.25 -3.25
N THR A 43 2.99 -3.71 -2.10
CA THR A 43 3.86 -2.89 -1.25
C THR A 43 5.26 -3.50 -1.17
N TYR A 44 6.28 -2.69 -1.42
CA TYR A 44 7.68 -3.11 -1.40
C TYR A 44 8.45 -2.46 -0.25
N ARG A 45 9.53 -3.11 0.19
CA ARG A 45 10.59 -2.44 0.96
C ARG A 45 11.28 -1.43 0.06
N LYS A 46 11.52 -0.22 0.57
CA LYS A 46 12.18 0.84 -0.20
C LYS A 46 13.63 0.49 -0.59
N ASP A 47 14.32 -0.30 0.23
CA ASP A 47 15.78 -0.48 0.08
C ASP A 47 16.15 -1.55 -0.96
N ASN A 48 15.27 -2.52 -1.19
CA ASN A 48 15.58 -3.67 -2.05
C ASN A 48 14.40 -4.16 -2.89
N LEU A 49 13.32 -3.39 -2.95
CA LEU A 49 12.12 -3.70 -3.73
C LEU A 49 11.51 -5.08 -3.44
N ARG A 50 11.80 -5.67 -2.28
CA ARG A 50 11.19 -6.95 -1.89
C ARG A 50 9.71 -6.74 -1.59
N VAL A 51 8.85 -7.55 -2.21
CA VAL A 51 7.40 -7.61 -1.92
C VAL A 51 7.19 -7.87 -0.43
N THR A 52 6.34 -7.05 0.20
CA THR A 52 5.94 -7.17 1.61
C THR A 52 4.47 -7.50 1.78
N ASN A 53 3.62 -7.01 0.89
CA ASN A 53 2.22 -7.41 0.77
C ASN A 53 1.81 -7.21 -0.69
N GLN A 54 0.79 -7.96 -1.12
CA GLN A 54 0.21 -7.87 -2.46
C GLN A 54 -1.26 -8.26 -2.38
N TRP A 55 -2.09 -7.61 -3.18
CA TRP A 55 -3.53 -7.83 -3.23
C TRP A 55 -3.99 -7.68 -4.67
N LEU A 56 -4.67 -8.69 -5.19
CA LEU A 56 -5.46 -8.54 -6.41
C LEU A 56 -6.58 -7.51 -6.15
N TYR A 57 -7.06 -6.84 -7.18
CA TYR A 57 -8.17 -5.89 -7.02
C TYR A 57 -9.41 -6.51 -6.36
N GLN A 58 -9.74 -7.76 -6.67
CA GLN A 58 -10.86 -8.49 -6.05
C GLN A 58 -10.68 -8.74 -4.54
N GLU A 59 -9.47 -8.61 -4.02
CA GLU A 59 -9.16 -8.77 -2.59
C GLU A 59 -9.20 -7.43 -1.85
N ILE A 60 -9.36 -6.30 -2.55
CA ILE A 60 -9.45 -4.97 -1.96
C ILE A 60 -10.92 -4.64 -1.71
N PHE A 61 -11.27 -4.43 -0.44
CA PHE A 61 -12.64 -4.17 -0.01
C PHE A 61 -12.96 -2.68 0.09
N SER A 62 -11.97 -1.84 0.43
CA SER A 62 -12.13 -0.39 0.43
C SER A 62 -10.80 0.33 0.50
N ILE A 63 -10.69 1.48 -0.17
CA ILE A 63 -9.71 2.51 0.14
C ILE A 63 -10.46 3.79 0.52
N ARG A 64 -10.03 4.45 1.59
CA ARG A 64 -10.70 5.67 2.07
C ARG A 64 -9.73 6.65 2.71
N PRO A 65 -9.95 7.98 2.54
CA PRO A 65 -9.25 8.96 3.33
C PRO A 65 -9.56 8.74 4.82
N ASP A 66 -8.56 9.00 5.67
CA ASP A 66 -8.75 9.06 7.11
C ASP A 66 -8.46 10.49 7.56
N ASN A 67 -9.52 11.16 8.02
CA ASN A 67 -9.47 12.56 8.47
C ASN A 67 -8.96 12.70 9.91
N GLY A 68 -8.54 11.59 10.55
CA GLY A 68 -7.82 11.65 11.81
C GLY A 68 -6.62 12.59 11.69
N SER A 69 -6.44 13.46 12.69
CA SER A 69 -5.39 14.47 12.72
C SER A 69 -4.03 13.83 12.38
N ALA A 70 -3.44 14.20 11.25
CA ALA A 70 -2.02 13.99 11.02
C ALA A 70 -1.31 14.61 12.23
N ARG A 71 -0.59 13.80 13.01
CA ARG A 71 0.09 14.30 14.21
C ARG A 71 0.94 15.50 13.79
N SER A 72 0.89 16.57 14.59
CA SER A 72 1.75 17.74 14.40
C SER A 72 3.20 17.25 14.22
N GLY A 73 3.81 17.55 13.06
CA GLY A 73 5.13 17.03 12.67
C GLY A 73 5.17 16.07 11.46
N ASN A 74 4.03 15.72 10.86
CA ASN A 74 3.99 14.79 9.72
C ASN A 74 4.36 15.39 8.34
N ASN A 75 5.04 16.54 8.24
CA ASN A 75 5.51 17.15 6.98
C ASN A 75 4.47 17.14 5.83
N GLY A 76 3.20 17.46 6.12
CA GLY A 76 2.14 17.45 5.10
C GLY A 76 1.59 16.07 4.72
N GLN A 77 2.10 14.98 5.30
CA GLN A 77 1.56 13.63 5.06
C GLN A 77 0.15 13.48 5.62
N GLN A 78 -0.77 12.99 4.80
CA GLN A 78 -2.15 12.73 5.12
C GLN A 78 -2.42 11.23 5.21
N LYS A 79 -3.37 10.84 6.08
CA LYS A 79 -3.67 9.44 6.38
C LYS A 79 -4.77 8.90 5.46
N PHE A 80 -4.64 7.64 5.06
CA PHE A 80 -5.67 6.85 4.40
C PHE A 80 -5.62 5.40 4.88
N ASN A 81 -6.74 4.70 4.77
CA ASN A 81 -6.85 3.29 5.16
C ASN A 81 -7.19 2.43 3.94
N LEU A 82 -6.47 1.32 3.79
CA LEU A 82 -6.73 0.27 2.81
C LEU A 82 -7.21 -0.97 3.55
N VAL A 83 -8.36 -1.47 3.15
CA VAL A 83 -8.94 -2.69 3.71
C VAL A 83 -8.90 -3.77 2.64
N ALA A 84 -8.14 -4.84 2.88
CA ALA A 84 -7.93 -5.89 1.91
C ALA A 84 -7.88 -7.28 2.57
N GLY A 85 -8.07 -8.32 1.77
CA GLY A 85 -7.94 -9.72 2.17
C GLY A 85 -6.49 -10.10 2.48
N GLY A 86 -6.32 -11.17 3.24
CA GLY A 86 -5.00 -11.75 3.50
C GLY A 86 -5.10 -13.11 4.17
N SER A 87 -3.95 -13.71 4.48
CA SER A 87 -3.81 -15.05 5.08
C SER A 87 -4.52 -15.28 6.43
N GLY A 88 -5.23 -14.28 6.96
CA GLY A 88 -6.03 -14.36 8.18
C GLY A 88 -7.36 -13.61 8.07
N GLY A 89 -7.90 -13.45 6.86
CA GLY A 89 -9.11 -12.69 6.59
C GLY A 89 -8.86 -11.21 6.29
N ARG A 90 -9.91 -10.41 6.47
CA ARG A 90 -9.93 -8.98 6.18
C ARG A 90 -9.00 -8.20 7.12
N LYS A 91 -8.12 -7.38 6.56
CA LYS A 91 -7.17 -6.54 7.31
C LYS A 91 -7.39 -5.08 6.97
N ASP A 92 -7.52 -4.25 8.00
CA ASP A 92 -7.49 -2.78 7.89
C ASP A 92 -6.05 -2.30 8.11
N MET A 93 -5.52 -1.54 7.16
CA MET A 93 -4.15 -1.05 7.16
C MET A 93 -4.12 0.46 6.98
N SER A 94 -3.37 1.11 7.85
CA SER A 94 -3.21 2.55 7.89
C SER A 94 -1.91 2.99 7.21
N PHE A 95 -2.03 3.96 6.31
CA PHE A 95 -0.94 4.52 5.55
C PHE A 95 -0.92 6.05 5.66
N LEU A 96 0.27 6.63 5.53
CA LEU A 96 0.45 8.08 5.39
C LEU A 96 1.26 8.37 4.13
N SER A 97 0.84 9.41 3.39
CA SER A 97 1.57 9.95 2.25
C SER A 97 1.22 11.42 2.03
N GLU A 98 2.13 12.17 1.43
CA GLU A 98 1.84 13.52 0.91
C GLU A 98 0.95 13.44 -0.35
N TYR A 99 0.99 12.32 -1.08
CA TYR A 99 0.22 12.06 -2.31
C TYR A 99 -1.11 11.35 -2.05
N ARG A 100 -1.76 11.60 -0.91
CA ARG A 100 -3.00 10.87 -0.54
C ARG A 100 -4.09 11.02 -1.61
N ALA A 101 -4.27 12.23 -2.14
CA ALA A 101 -5.30 12.50 -3.14
C ALA A 101 -5.04 11.71 -4.44
N ASP A 102 -3.80 11.70 -4.90
CA ASP A 102 -3.39 10.98 -6.11
C ASP A 102 -3.54 9.47 -5.93
N ILE A 103 -3.08 8.92 -4.78
CA ILE A 103 -3.25 7.49 -4.45
C ILE A 103 -4.72 7.08 -4.45
N LEU A 104 -5.61 7.90 -3.89
CA LEU A 104 -7.04 7.60 -3.88
C LEU A 104 -7.65 7.66 -5.28
N THR A 105 -7.18 8.59 -6.11
CA THR A 105 -7.64 8.74 -7.49
C THR A 105 -7.19 7.58 -8.36
N ASP A 106 -5.92 7.19 -8.27
CA ASP A 106 -5.36 6.10 -9.08
C ASP A 106 -5.86 4.71 -8.66
N MET A 107 -6.52 4.59 -7.51
CA MET A 107 -7.12 3.33 -7.03
C MET A 107 -8.62 3.20 -7.32
N LEU A 108 -9.27 4.21 -7.91
CA LEU A 108 -10.70 4.25 -8.21
C LEU A 108 -10.95 4.31 -9.73
#